data_AF-A0A534CD97-F1
#
_entry.id   AF-A0A534CD97-F1
#
_cell.length_a   1.000
_cell.length_b   1.000
_cell.length_c   1.000
_cell.angle_alpha   90.00
_cell.angle_beta   90.00
_cell.angle_gamma   90.00
#
_symmetry.space_group_name_H-M   'P 1'
#
loop_
_entity.id
_entity.type
_entity.pdbx_description
1 polymer ?
#
loop_
_entity_poly.entity_id
_entity_poly.type
_entity_poly.pdbx_seq_one_letter_code
_entity_poly.pdbx_strand_id
1 'polypeptide(L)'
;GVALLSLHTVGLELDHQLIAAPETEGLPVMRRWHVVNTHAKTLSPAAEAFRYFVLERGEAFLAKHFAHGNDPLQFAGQPRARTAR
;
A
#
# COMPACT_ATOMS: atom_id res chain seq x y z
N GLY A 1 -16.45 16.43 -10.32
CA GLY A 1 -15.48 17.07 -9.40
C GLY A 1 -14.22 16.24 -9.34
N VAL A 2 -13.23 16.63 -8.52
CA VAL A 2 -12.00 15.86 -8.28
C VAL A 2 -11.76 15.71 -6.78
N ALA A 3 -11.10 14.63 -6.39
CA ALA A 3 -10.73 14.35 -5.00
C ALA A 3 -9.37 13.64 -4.94
N LEU A 4 -8.64 13.83 -3.83
CA LEU A 4 -7.44 13.05 -3.52
C LEU A 4 -7.79 12.03 -2.45
N LEU A 5 -7.74 10.75 -2.80
CA LEU A 5 -8.18 9.63 -1.97
C LEU A 5 -7.13 8.54 -1.90
N SER A 6 -7.24 7.68 -0.89
CA SER A 6 -6.48 6.43 -0.84
C SER A 6 -6.99 5.48 -1.93
N LEU A 7 -6.09 4.88 -2.72
CA LEU A 7 -6.47 3.91 -3.74
C LEU A 7 -7.25 2.72 -3.15
N HIS A 8 -6.93 2.36 -1.90
CA HIS A 8 -7.60 1.28 -1.16
C HIS A 8 -9.09 1.52 -0.84
N THR A 9 -9.64 2.71 -1.09
CA THR A 9 -11.06 3.00 -0.82
C THR A 9 -11.93 3.01 -2.07
N VAL A 10 -11.33 2.94 -3.26
CA VAL A 10 -12.05 3.12 -4.54
C VAL A 10 -11.77 2.02 -5.56
N GLY A 11 -11.25 0.87 -5.11
CA GLY A 11 -10.85 -0.23 -6.00
C GLY A 11 -12.00 -0.74 -6.88
N LEU A 12 -13.20 -0.91 -6.31
CA LEU A 12 -14.36 -1.41 -7.04
C LEU A 12 -14.85 -0.40 -8.08
N GLU A 13 -14.88 0.89 -7.75
CA GLU A 13 -15.30 1.94 -8.68
C GLU A 13 -14.33 2.06 -9.86
N LEU A 14 -13.03 1.85 -9.63
CA LEU A 14 -12.01 1.80 -10.68
C LEU A 14 -12.16 0.55 -11.55
N ASP A 15 -12.34 -0.63 -10.95
CA ASP A 15 -12.52 -1.90 -11.67
C ASP A 15 -13.77 -1.87 -12.58
N HIS A 16 -14.82 -1.19 -12.12
CA HIS A 16 -16.06 -1.00 -12.87
C HIS A 16 -16.11 0.28 -13.72
N GLN A 17 -15.00 1.03 -13.82
CA GLN A 17 -14.88 2.25 -14.62
C GLN A 17 -15.91 3.34 -14.29
N LEU A 18 -16.39 3.37 -13.04
CA LEU A 18 -17.31 4.40 -12.54
C LEU A 18 -16.58 5.71 -12.24
N ILE A 19 -15.27 5.63 -11.99
CA ILE A 19 -14.36 6.76 -11.81
C ILE A 19 -13.06 6.51 -12.59
N ALA A 20 -12.25 7.56 -12.78
CA ALA A 20 -10.95 7.48 -13.42
C ALA A 20 -9.84 8.01 -12.49
N ALA A 21 -8.65 7.42 -12.60
CA ALA A 21 -7.43 7.88 -11.95
C ALA A 21 -6.48 8.47 -13.01
N PRO A 22 -6.51 9.79 -13.27
CA PRO A 22 -5.67 10.40 -14.30
C PRO A 22 -4.19 10.38 -13.88
N GLU A 23 -3.30 10.13 -14.85
CA GLU A 23 -1.86 10.28 -14.66
C GLU A 23 -1.53 11.73 -14.30
N THR A 24 -1.02 11.93 -13.10
CA THR A 24 -0.75 13.27 -12.55
C THR A 24 0.62 13.28 -11.90
N GLU A 25 1.41 14.31 -12.20
CA GLU A 25 2.75 14.48 -11.63
C GLU A 25 2.71 14.49 -10.09
N GLY A 26 3.65 13.78 -9.47
CA GLY A 26 3.73 13.65 -8.02
C GLY A 26 2.75 12.66 -7.38
N LEU A 27 1.93 11.96 -8.19
CA LEU A 27 1.06 10.88 -7.72
C LEU A 27 1.55 9.50 -8.20
N PRO A 28 1.33 8.44 -7.39
CA PRO A 28 0.64 8.43 -6.09
C PRO A 28 1.48 9.01 -4.93
N VAL A 29 0.83 9.60 -3.92
CA VAL A 29 1.49 9.94 -2.65
C VAL A 29 1.64 8.67 -1.82
N MET A 30 2.87 8.21 -1.64
CA MET A 30 3.14 6.98 -0.88
C MET A 30 2.85 7.14 0.61
N ARG A 31 2.07 6.20 1.15
CA ARG A 31 1.69 6.12 2.56
C ARG A 31 2.02 4.73 3.11
N ARG A 32 2.21 4.65 4.42
CA ARG A 32 2.50 3.39 5.14
C ARG A 32 1.34 3.06 6.05
N TRP A 33 1.00 1.77 6.10
CA TRP A 33 0.07 1.20 7.07
C TRP A 33 0.87 0.47 8.14
N HIS A 34 0.44 0.56 9.39
CA HIS A 34 1.15 0.00 10.54
C HIS A 34 0.25 -0.92 11.34
N VAL A 35 0.77 -2.10 11.70
CA VAL A 35 0.16 -2.96 12.72
C VAL A 35 0.73 -2.55 14.07
N VAL A 36 -0.15 -2.13 14.99
CA VAL A 36 0.25 -1.59 16.29
C VAL A 36 -0.48 -2.30 17.43
N ASN A 37 0.21 -2.54 18.53
CA ASN A 37 -0.37 -3.02 19.79
C ASN A 37 0.30 -2.30 20.99
N THR A 38 -0.43 -2.17 22.10
CA THR A 38 0.13 -1.56 23.32
C THR A 38 1.20 -2.47 23.90
N HIS A 39 2.40 -1.95 24.17
CA HIS A 39 3.52 -2.73 24.70
C HIS A 39 3.20 -3.44 26.02
N ALA A 40 2.41 -2.83 26.90
CA ALA A 40 2.01 -3.40 28.19
C ALA A 40 0.96 -4.52 28.08
N LYS A 41 0.44 -4.82 26.88
CA LYS A 41 -0.61 -5.83 26.66
C LYS A 41 -0.06 -7.00 25.87
N THR A 42 -0.11 -8.19 26.47
CA THR A 42 0.12 -9.45 25.78
C THR A 42 -1.02 -9.70 24.80
N LEU A 43 -0.69 -10.04 23.55
CA LEU A 43 -1.68 -10.43 22.56
C LEU A 43 -2.26 -11.81 22.92
N SER A 44 -3.55 -11.99 22.67
CA SER A 44 -4.11 -13.34 22.68
C SER A 44 -3.51 -14.16 21.53
N PRO A 45 -3.51 -15.50 21.60
CA PRO A 45 -2.99 -16.33 20.52
C PRO A 45 -3.61 -16.02 19.14
N ALA A 46 -4.92 -15.76 19.10
CA ALA A 46 -5.60 -15.39 17.86
C ALA A 46 -5.15 -14.02 17.31
N ALA A 47 -4.95 -13.03 18.18
CA ALA A 47 -4.50 -11.70 17.76
C ALA A 47 -3.03 -11.71 17.29
N GLU A 48 -2.18 -12.53 17.92
CA GLU A 48 -0.81 -12.75 17.49
C GLU A 48 -0.75 -13.45 16.12
N ALA A 49 -1.52 -14.52 15.94
CA ALA A 49 -1.65 -15.18 14.64
C ALA A 49 -2.11 -14.22 13.54
N PHE A 50 -3.10 -13.36 13.84
CA PHE A 50 -3.56 -12.34 12.90
C PHE A 50 -2.47 -11.30 12.58
N ARG A 51 -1.70 -10.85 13.58
CA ARG A 51 -0.57 -9.95 13.36
C ARG A 51 0.44 -10.56 12.39
N TYR A 52 0.84 -11.82 12.60
CA TYR A 52 1.76 -12.50 11.67
C TYR A 52 1.16 -12.64 10.28
N PHE A 53 -0.11 -13.06 10.18
CA PHE A 53 -0.81 -13.14 8.90
C PHE A 53 -0.76 -11.81 8.12
N VAL A 54 -1.07 -10.68 8.78
CA VAL A 54 -1.04 -9.37 8.13
C VAL A 54 0.38 -8.99 7.69
N LEU A 55 1.40 -9.24 8.53
CA LEU A 55 2.78 -8.93 8.20
C LEU A 55 3.32 -9.78 7.03
N GLU A 56 2.92 -11.04 6.95
CA GLU A 56 3.38 -11.96 5.91
C GLU A 56 2.62 -11.82 4.58
N ARG A 57 1.32 -11.51 4.63
CA ARG A 57 0.44 -11.51 3.45
C ARG A 57 0.06 -10.12 2.98
N GLY A 58 0.13 -9.12 3.85
CA GLY A 58 -0.45 -7.79 3.62
C GLY A 58 0.16 -7.07 2.42
N GLU A 59 1.49 -7.04 2.32
CA GLU A 59 2.18 -6.36 1.22
C GLU A 59 1.82 -6.96 -0.14
N ALA A 60 1.94 -8.30 -0.28
CA ALA A 60 1.58 -9.00 -1.50
C ALA A 60 0.10 -8.84 -1.86
N PHE A 61 -0.79 -8.84 -0.86
CA PHE A 61 -2.21 -8.58 -1.08
C PHE A 61 -2.44 -7.17 -1.63
N LEU A 62 -1.84 -6.14 -1.02
CA LEU A 62 -2.02 -4.76 -1.46
C LEU A 62 -1.42 -4.52 -2.85
N ALA A 63 -0.23 -5.04 -3.12
CA ALA A 63 0.40 -4.94 -4.44
C ALA A 63 -0.46 -5.60 -5.53
N LYS A 64 -1.05 -6.77 -5.25
CA LYS A 64 -1.90 -7.46 -6.22
C LYS A 64 -3.19 -6.69 -6.57
N HIS A 65 -3.83 -6.06 -5.59
CA HIS A 65 -5.18 -5.49 -5.78
C HIS A 65 -5.16 -3.97 -6.02
N PHE A 66 -4.06 -3.30 -5.69
CA PHE A 66 -3.97 -1.84 -5.76
C PHE A 66 -2.67 -1.36 -6.41
N ALA A 67 -2.00 -2.21 -7.21
CA ALA A 67 -0.98 -1.72 -8.11
C ALA A 67 -1.63 -0.77 -9.13
N HIS A 68 -1.12 0.45 -9.20
CA HIS A 68 -1.33 1.35 -10.33
C HIS A 68 0.02 1.66 -10.96
N GLY A 69 0.03 2.03 -12.25
CA GLY A 69 1.19 2.06 -13.15
C GLY A 69 2.45 2.84 -12.72
N ASN A 70 2.46 3.42 -11.52
CA ASN A 70 3.59 4.07 -10.86
C ASN A 70 3.95 3.44 -9.49
N ASP A 71 3.71 2.14 -9.28
CA ASP A 71 4.01 1.46 -8.00
C ASP A 71 5.52 1.51 -7.65
N PRO A 72 5.93 2.22 -6.57
CA PRO A 72 7.32 2.26 -6.16
C PRO A 72 7.81 0.95 -5.52
N LEU A 73 6.94 -0.01 -5.20
CA LEU A 73 7.34 -1.34 -4.74
C LEU A 73 8.02 -2.16 -5.86
N GLN A 74 7.88 -1.77 -7.13
CA GLN A 74 8.74 -2.28 -8.21
C GLN A 74 10.20 -1.80 -8.08
N PHE A 75 10.46 -0.68 -7.38
CA PHE A 75 11.78 -0.06 -7.25
C PHE A 75 12.50 -0.44 -5.95
N ALA A 76 11.85 -1.17 -5.03
CA ALA A 76 12.47 -1.62 -3.78
C ALA A 76 13.65 -2.60 -3.98
N GLY A 77 13.82 -3.14 -5.20
CA GLY A 77 14.91 -4.04 -5.58
C GLY A 77 16.00 -3.43 -6.47
N GLN A 78 15.92 -2.15 -6.87
CA GLN A 78 16.96 -1.55 -7.72
C GLN A 78 17.99 -0.78 -6.88
N PRO A 79 19.30 -1.12 -6.96
CA PRO A 79 20.33 -0.35 -6.29
C PRO A 79 20.34 1.06 -6.90
N ARG A 80 20.05 2.07 -6.07
CA ARG A 80 20.13 3.47 -6.49
C ARG A 80 21.54 3.73 -7.02
N ALA A 81 21.67 3.93 -8.33
CA ALA A 81 22.91 4.32 -8.96
C ALA A 81 23.41 5.57 -8.24
N ARG A 82 24.54 5.40 -7.55
CA ARG A 82 25.23 6.44 -6.81
C ARG A 82 25.69 7.47 -7.84
N THR A 83 24.98 8.59 -7.94
CA THR A 83 25.43 9.73 -8.75
C THR A 83 26.71 10.26 -8.10
N ALA A 84 27.85 9.82 -8.61
CA ALA A 84 29.13 10.47 -8.35
C ALA A 84 29.09 11.83 -9.07
N ARG A 85 29.25 12.89 -8.28
CA ARG A 85 29.70 14.19 -8.78
C ARG A 85 31.20 14.14 -9.01
#